data_AF-A0A919BSA9-F1
#
_entry.id   AF-A0A919BSA9-F1
#
_cell.length_a   1.000
_cell.length_b   1.000
_cell.length_c   1.000
_cell.angle_alpha   90.00
_cell.angle_beta   90.00
_cell.angle_gamma   90.00
#
_symmetry.space_group_name_H-M   'P 1'
#
loop_
_entity.id
_entity.type
_entity.pdbx_description
1 polymer ?
#
loop_
_entity_poly.entity_id
_entity_poly.type
_entity_poly.pdbx_seq_one_letter_code
_entity_poly.pdbx_strand_id
1 'polypeptide(L)'
;MELKKLSPSFYTDNVRVEQALDFDMKAGCWLDIDNKVRGHGVVKITIQGLMFAIPVRSHIRHEASFILQVDRKNRHIKGMGLDYSKALLIKDERHVADDVFVLRSKAAGRKLVDKEEHITKQFTGYVEKYISSVQEDDRNVLNSFEYRYTTLINYHTELGIK
;
A
#
# COMPACT_ATOMS: atom_id res chain seq x y z
N MET A 1 5.15 12.91 7.94
CA MET A 1 5.27 11.88 6.88
C MET A 1 5.75 12.46 5.56
N GLU A 2 6.70 11.79 4.91
CA GLU A 2 7.17 12.11 3.56
C GLU A 2 6.82 10.98 2.59
N LEU A 3 6.61 11.34 1.32
CA LEU A 3 6.54 10.36 0.24
C LEU A 3 7.95 10.08 -0.27
N LYS A 4 8.27 8.81 -0.45
CA LYS A 4 9.54 8.31 -1.01
C LYS A 4 9.25 7.43 -2.22
N LYS A 5 10.28 6.98 -2.91
CA LYS A 5 10.17 5.94 -3.94
C LYS A 5 10.61 4.59 -3.39
N LEU A 6 10.09 3.51 -3.96
CA LEU A 6 10.73 2.21 -3.81
C LEU A 6 12.03 2.19 -4.61
N SER A 7 13.07 1.63 -4.03
CA SER A 7 14.35 1.38 -4.67
C SER A 7 14.23 0.20 -5.64
N PRO A 8 14.97 0.17 -6.76
CA PRO A 8 15.07 -1.00 -7.64
C PRO A 8 15.43 -2.30 -6.92
N SER A 9 16.19 -2.23 -5.81
CA SER A 9 16.52 -3.39 -4.97
C SER A 9 15.29 -4.08 -4.40
N PHE A 10 14.22 -3.34 -4.08
CA PHE A 10 12.98 -3.94 -3.60
C PHE A 10 12.44 -4.99 -4.56
N TYR A 11 12.36 -4.66 -5.85
CA TYR A 11 11.83 -5.54 -6.88
C TYR A 11 12.73 -6.75 -7.15
N THR A 12 14.04 -6.55 -6.99
CA THR A 12 15.05 -7.63 -7.17
C THR A 12 14.97 -8.63 -6.01
N ASP A 13 14.87 -8.14 -4.78
CA ASP A 13 14.87 -8.96 -3.57
C ASP A 13 13.49 -9.59 -3.30
N ASN A 14 12.41 -8.97 -3.80
CA ASN A 14 11.04 -9.46 -3.68
C ASN A 14 10.51 -9.84 -5.06
N VAL A 15 10.99 -10.97 -5.59
CA VAL A 15 10.67 -11.45 -6.94
C VAL A 15 9.17 -11.69 -7.19
N ARG A 16 8.40 -11.92 -6.13
CA ARG A 16 6.95 -12.19 -6.20
C ARG A 16 6.24 -11.54 -5.03
N VAL A 17 5.35 -10.60 -5.33
CA VAL A 17 4.41 -10.03 -4.37
C VAL A 17 3.03 -10.01 -5.03
N GLU A 18 2.20 -10.97 -4.67
CA GLU A 18 0.87 -11.11 -5.23
C GLU A 18 0.00 -9.91 -4.88
N GLN A 19 -0.87 -9.51 -5.80
CA GLN A 19 -1.76 -8.35 -5.67
C GLN A 19 -1.07 -6.98 -5.55
N ALA A 20 0.27 -6.90 -5.62
CA ALA A 20 0.97 -5.63 -5.68
C ALA A 20 0.57 -4.85 -6.93
N LEU A 21 0.66 -3.51 -6.87
CA LEU A 21 0.20 -2.64 -7.97
C LEU A 21 0.92 -2.90 -9.28
N ASP A 22 2.22 -3.17 -9.21
CA ASP A 22 3.09 -3.32 -10.37
C ASP A 22 3.51 -4.78 -10.58
N PHE A 23 2.84 -5.76 -9.97
CA PHE A 23 3.14 -7.18 -10.19
C PHE A 23 2.10 -7.82 -11.10
N ASP A 24 2.53 -8.35 -12.25
CA ASP A 24 1.69 -9.15 -13.12
C ASP A 24 1.64 -10.59 -12.61
N MET A 25 0.52 -10.97 -11.99
CA MET A 25 0.33 -12.33 -11.48
C MET A 25 0.24 -13.39 -12.58
N LYS A 26 -0.16 -13.02 -13.82
CA LYS A 26 -0.25 -13.95 -14.94
C LYS A 26 1.12 -14.21 -15.54
N ALA A 27 1.90 -13.15 -15.73
CA ALA A 27 3.26 -13.26 -16.24
C ALA A 27 4.27 -13.67 -15.16
N GLY A 28 3.93 -13.51 -13.88
CA GLY A 28 4.80 -13.82 -12.75
C GLY A 28 5.99 -12.86 -12.64
N CYS A 29 5.84 -11.61 -13.09
CA CYS A 29 6.92 -10.63 -13.11
C CYS A 29 6.43 -9.22 -12.78
N TRP A 30 7.36 -8.35 -12.40
CA TRP A 30 7.09 -6.94 -12.23
C TRP A 30 6.83 -6.27 -13.59
N LEU A 31 5.73 -5.52 -13.68
CA LEU A 31 5.38 -4.65 -14.77
C LEU A 31 6.41 -3.51 -14.81
N ASP A 32 7.28 -3.50 -15.82
CA ASP A 32 8.25 -2.44 -16.17
C ASP A 32 9.67 -2.56 -15.57
N ILE A 33 10.39 -3.60 -15.98
CA ILE A 33 11.86 -3.74 -15.83
C ILE A 33 12.63 -2.87 -16.85
N ASP A 34 11.99 -2.39 -17.93
CA ASP A 34 12.63 -1.70 -19.07
C ASP A 34 12.56 -0.15 -19.01
N ASN A 35 12.97 0.44 -17.89
CA ASN A 35 13.22 1.89 -17.69
C ASN A 35 12.01 2.82 -17.46
N LYS A 36 10.81 2.32 -17.15
CA LYS A 36 9.75 3.18 -16.59
C LYS A 36 9.09 2.55 -15.36
N VAL A 37 9.86 2.39 -14.29
CA VAL A 37 9.25 2.25 -12.95
C VAL A 37 8.28 3.42 -12.80
N ARG A 38 6.96 3.14 -12.84
CA ARG A 38 5.96 4.13 -12.45
C ARG A 38 6.27 4.41 -10.99
N GLY A 39 6.98 5.50 -10.74
CA GLY A 39 7.32 5.90 -9.39
C GLY A 39 6.02 6.20 -8.66
N HIS A 40 5.50 5.22 -7.93
CA HIS A 40 4.47 5.47 -6.95
C HIS A 40 5.19 6.03 -5.73
N GLY A 41 4.73 7.19 -5.27
CA GLY A 41 5.14 7.68 -3.97
C GLY A 41 4.62 6.73 -2.90
N VAL A 42 5.48 6.28 -2.00
CA VAL A 42 5.09 5.47 -0.83
C VAL A 42 5.32 6.28 0.45
N VAL A 43 4.46 6.10 1.44
CA VAL A 43 4.78 6.51 2.82
C VAL A 43 5.25 5.30 3.61
N LYS A 44 6.25 5.50 4.47
CA LYS A 44 6.67 4.49 5.44
C LYS A 44 5.81 4.58 6.69
N ILE A 45 5.32 3.45 7.17
CA ILE A 45 4.61 3.31 8.45
C ILE A 45 5.12 2.07 9.16
N THR A 46 5.37 2.18 10.45
CA THR A 46 5.72 1.03 11.29
C THR A 46 4.55 0.69 12.21
N ILE A 47 4.09 -0.56 12.15
CA ILE A 47 3.09 -1.11 13.06
C ILE A 47 3.61 -2.44 13.61
N GLN A 48 3.46 -2.68 14.91
CA GLN A 48 3.83 -3.96 15.53
C GLN A 48 5.27 -4.44 15.18
N GLY A 49 6.21 -3.51 15.02
CA GLY A 49 7.60 -3.80 14.62
C GLY A 49 7.82 -4.10 13.12
N LEU A 50 6.77 -4.13 12.31
CA LEU A 50 6.82 -4.32 10.87
C LEU A 50 6.74 -2.97 10.15
N MET A 51 7.68 -2.73 9.24
CA MET A 51 7.69 -1.54 8.39
C MET A 51 6.94 -1.82 7.09
N PHE A 52 5.99 -0.95 6.75
CA PHE A 52 5.24 -1.01 5.50
C PHE A 52 5.45 0.25 4.67
N ALA A 53 5.54 0.07 3.36
CA ALA A 53 5.45 1.11 2.34
C ALA A 53 4.04 1.13 1.75
N ILE A 54 3.27 2.18 2.01
CA ILE A 54 1.90 2.32 1.52
C ILE A 54 1.91 3.21 0.26
N PRO A 55 1.53 2.68 -0.91
CA PRO A 55 1.60 3.44 -2.16
C PRO A 55 0.46 4.45 -2.28
N VAL A 56 0.79 5.59 -2.87
CA VAL A 56 -0.20 6.53 -3.41
C VAL A 56 -0.75 5.98 -4.71
N ARG A 57 -2.06 5.87 -4.79
CA ARG A 57 -2.77 5.40 -5.97
C ARG A 57 -3.84 6.40 -6.39
N SER A 58 -4.04 6.53 -7.69
CA SER A 58 -5.21 7.23 -8.24
C SER A 58 -6.38 6.26 -8.42
N HIS A 59 -7.60 6.78 -8.56
CA HIS A 59 -8.79 5.99 -8.85
C HIS A 59 -9.15 4.94 -7.78
N ILE A 60 -8.92 5.24 -6.50
CA ILE A 60 -9.32 4.38 -5.38
C ILE A 60 -10.85 4.32 -5.30
N ARG A 61 -11.40 3.13 -5.03
CA ARG A 61 -12.85 2.87 -4.96
C ARG A 61 -13.33 2.24 -3.65
N HIS A 62 -12.44 1.91 -2.71
CA HIS A 62 -12.74 1.24 -1.42
C HIS A 62 -12.43 2.13 -0.22
N GLU A 63 -12.92 1.73 0.96
CA GLU A 63 -12.67 2.45 2.23
C GLU A 63 -11.29 2.19 2.83
N ALA A 64 -10.60 1.11 2.45
CA ALA A 64 -9.25 0.79 2.93
C ALA A 64 -8.18 1.74 2.34
N SER A 65 -8.33 3.05 2.58
CA SER A 65 -7.46 4.08 2.04
C SER A 65 -7.55 5.39 2.82
N PHE A 66 -6.51 6.21 2.70
CA PHE A 66 -6.54 7.61 3.11
C PHE A 66 -6.59 8.55 1.90
N ILE A 67 -7.73 9.19 1.66
CA ILE A 67 -7.95 10.03 0.47
C ILE A 67 -7.29 11.40 0.62
N LEU A 68 -6.25 11.64 -0.18
CA LEU A 68 -5.54 12.91 -0.27
C LEU A 68 -6.29 13.91 -1.18
N GLN A 69 -6.90 13.42 -2.25
CA GLN A 69 -7.66 14.25 -3.17
C GLN A 69 -8.91 13.51 -3.63
N VAL A 70 -10.08 14.08 -3.33
CA VAL A 70 -11.38 13.50 -3.69
C VAL A 70 -11.63 13.65 -5.19
N ASP A 71 -12.17 12.61 -5.82
CA ASP A 71 -12.73 12.71 -7.17
C ASP A 71 -14.13 13.31 -7.11
N ARG A 72 -14.32 14.49 -7.71
CA ARG A 72 -15.62 15.19 -7.74
C ARG A 72 -16.41 14.91 -9.01
N LYS A 73 -15.84 14.19 -9.97
CA LYS A 73 -16.44 13.93 -11.30
C LYS A 73 -17.10 12.57 -11.35
N ASN A 74 -16.52 11.56 -10.69
CA ASN A 74 -17.02 10.20 -10.71
C ASN A 74 -17.33 9.70 -9.28
N ARG A 75 -18.61 9.57 -8.96
CA ARG A 75 -19.09 9.10 -7.64
C ARG A 75 -18.64 7.67 -7.26
N HIS A 76 -18.25 6.85 -8.23
CA HIS A 76 -17.75 5.49 -7.98
C HIS A 76 -16.25 5.47 -7.65
N ILE A 77 -15.58 6.61 -7.77
CA ILE A 77 -14.18 6.80 -7.43
C ILE A 77 -14.13 7.74 -6.24
N LYS A 78 -13.47 7.31 -5.17
CA LYS A 78 -13.24 8.15 -4.00
C LYS A 78 -12.18 9.19 -4.27
N GLY A 79 -11.11 8.81 -4.98
CA GLY A 79 -10.08 9.76 -5.40
C GLY A 79 -8.68 9.17 -5.48
N MET A 80 -7.70 10.02 -5.18
CA MET A 80 -6.28 9.68 -5.06
C MET A 80 -5.89 9.68 -3.58
N GLY A 81 -5.17 8.66 -3.13
CA GLY A 81 -4.84 8.49 -1.73
C GLY A 81 -3.83 7.38 -1.47
N LEU A 82 -3.55 7.14 -0.19
CA LEU A 82 -2.77 5.99 0.26
C LEU A 82 -3.67 4.75 0.23
N ASP A 83 -3.28 3.73 -0.52
CA ASP A 83 -4.06 2.49 -0.69
C ASP A 83 -3.53 1.41 0.27
N TYR A 84 -4.26 1.16 1.36
CA TYR A 84 -3.85 0.21 2.40
C TYR A 84 -3.84 -1.24 1.88
N SER A 85 -4.70 -1.56 0.91
CA SER A 85 -4.75 -2.89 0.31
C SER A 85 -3.51 -3.22 -0.53
N LYS A 86 -2.65 -2.24 -0.79
CA LYS A 86 -1.44 -2.37 -1.60
C LYS A 86 -0.17 -2.11 -0.81
N ALA A 87 -0.25 -2.10 0.52
CA ALA A 87 0.90 -1.90 1.39
C ALA A 87 1.94 -3.01 1.24
N LEU A 88 3.20 -2.63 1.06
CA LEU A 88 4.31 -3.56 0.85
C LEU A 88 5.14 -3.67 2.13
N LEU A 89 5.47 -4.88 2.55
CA LEU A 89 6.34 -5.08 3.70
C LEU A 89 7.78 -4.73 3.33
N ILE A 90 8.43 -3.90 4.14
CA ILE A 90 9.81 -3.45 3.96
C ILE A 90 10.67 -4.15 5.01
N LYS A 91 11.41 -5.17 4.60
CA LYS A 91 12.32 -5.93 5.48
C LYS A 91 13.72 -5.32 5.54
N ASP A 92 14.08 -4.54 4.53
CA ASP A 92 15.36 -3.86 4.42
C ASP A 92 15.13 -2.39 4.10
N GLU A 93 15.71 -1.48 4.88
CA GLU A 93 15.55 -0.05 4.69
C GLU A 93 16.02 0.43 3.30
N ARG A 94 16.98 -0.28 2.68
CA ARG A 94 17.49 -0.01 1.33
C ARG A 94 16.43 -0.16 0.25
N HIS A 95 15.29 -0.79 0.55
CA HIS A 95 14.16 -0.93 -0.37
C HIS A 95 13.36 0.35 -0.54
N VAL A 96 13.55 1.36 0.30
CA VAL A 96 12.96 2.69 0.14
C VAL A 96 14.08 3.69 -0.15
N ALA A 97 13.99 4.34 -1.31
CA ALA A 97 14.96 5.35 -1.69
C ALA A 97 14.88 6.59 -0.78
N ASP A 98 16.02 7.24 -0.57
CA ASP A 98 16.09 8.48 0.23
C ASP A 98 15.43 9.67 -0.47
N ASP A 99 15.31 9.61 -1.81
CA ASP A 99 14.70 10.65 -2.63
C ASP A 99 13.23 10.89 -2.27
N VAL A 100 12.91 12.17 -2.02
CA VAL A 100 11.54 12.61 -1.81
C VAL A 100 10.74 12.50 -3.12
N PHE A 101 9.60 11.82 -3.05
CA PHE A 101 8.64 11.78 -4.12
C PHE A 101 7.64 12.93 -3.99
N VAL A 102 7.58 13.79 -5.00
CA VAL A 102 6.67 14.94 -5.01
C VAL A 102 5.43 14.62 -5.84
N LEU A 103 4.25 14.66 -5.21
CA LEU A 103 2.99 14.57 -5.93
C LEU A 103 2.80 15.76 -6.86
N ARG A 104 2.26 15.51 -8.06
CA ARG A 104 1.87 16.59 -8.99
C ARG A 104 0.93 17.60 -8.33
N SER A 105 0.01 17.12 -7.49
CA SER A 105 -0.87 17.97 -6.68
C SER A 105 -0.20 18.33 -5.35
N LYS A 106 0.41 19.52 -5.28
CA LYS A 106 1.01 20.05 -4.04
C LYS A 106 0.00 20.11 -2.88
N ALA A 107 -1.26 20.43 -3.18
CA ALA A 107 -2.33 20.46 -2.18
C ALA A 107 -2.61 19.08 -1.58
N ALA A 108 -2.54 18.01 -2.39
CA ALA A 108 -2.67 16.63 -1.90
C ALA A 108 -1.47 16.24 -1.02
N GLY A 109 -0.25 16.61 -1.41
CA GLY A 109 0.96 16.37 -0.60
C GLY A 109 0.89 17.03 0.77
N ARG A 110 0.38 18.27 0.86
CA ARG A 110 0.18 18.97 2.15
C ARG A 110 -0.77 18.26 3.11
N LYS A 111 -1.68 17.41 2.62
CA LYS A 111 -2.57 16.64 3.50
C LYS A 111 -1.89 15.51 4.25
N LEU A 112 -0.62 15.20 3.94
CA LEU A 112 0.17 14.23 4.71
C LEU A 112 0.87 14.86 5.92
N VAL A 113 0.95 16.19 5.97
CA VAL A 113 1.51 16.92 7.11
C VAL A 113 0.63 16.68 8.33
N ASP A 114 1.27 16.28 9.43
CA ASP A 114 0.63 15.98 10.73
C ASP A 114 -0.48 14.91 10.69
N LYS A 115 -0.46 14.02 9.69
CA LYS A 115 -1.40 12.89 9.58
C LYS A 115 -0.81 11.54 9.95
N GLU A 116 0.42 11.52 10.42
CA GLU A 116 1.13 10.28 10.76
C GLU A 116 0.36 9.41 11.73
N GLU A 117 0.03 9.94 12.91
CA GLU A 117 -0.72 9.21 13.92
C GLU A 117 -2.07 8.69 13.39
N HIS A 118 -2.79 9.52 12.63
CA HIS A 118 -4.10 9.17 12.09
C HIS A 118 -4.03 8.08 11.01
N ILE A 119 -3.04 8.15 10.13
CA ILE A 119 -2.84 7.15 9.06
C ILE A 119 -2.31 5.86 9.68
N THR A 120 -1.37 5.92 10.62
CA THR A 120 -0.88 4.76 11.36
C THR A 120 -2.02 4.05 12.07
N LYS A 121 -2.88 4.77 12.82
CA LYS A 121 -4.05 4.19 13.49
C LYS A 121 -5.01 3.49 12.54
N GLN A 122 -5.34 4.12 11.41
CA GLN A 122 -6.21 3.50 10.39
C GLN A 122 -5.58 2.26 9.77
N PHE A 123 -4.29 2.33 9.45
CA PHE A 123 -3.57 1.21 8.85
C PHE A 123 -3.42 0.05 9.83
N THR A 124 -3.12 0.32 11.10
CA THR A 124 -3.13 -0.69 12.17
C THR A 124 -4.49 -1.41 12.22
N GLY A 125 -5.60 -0.67 12.26
CA GLY A 125 -6.93 -1.28 12.28
C GLY A 125 -7.24 -2.09 11.02
N TYR A 126 -6.78 -1.66 9.85
CA TYR A 126 -6.90 -2.42 8.61
C TYR A 126 -6.19 -3.77 8.68
N VAL A 127 -4.96 -3.79 9.19
CA VAL A 127 -4.12 -5.00 9.34
C VAL A 127 -4.66 -5.92 10.43
N GLU A 128 -5.04 -5.38 11.59
CA GLU A 128 -5.65 -6.16 12.68
C GLU A 128 -6.94 -6.85 12.25
N LYS A 129 -7.81 -6.14 11.50
CA LYS A 129 -9.04 -6.72 10.96
C LYS A 129 -8.76 -7.81 9.93
N TYR A 130 -7.70 -7.68 9.13
CA TYR A 130 -7.29 -8.75 8.23
C TYR A 130 -6.83 -9.98 9.01
N ILE A 131 -5.95 -9.81 10.00
CA ILE A 131 -5.43 -10.91 10.84
C ILE A 131 -6.60 -11.67 11.48
N SER A 132 -7.52 -10.97 12.15
CA SER A 132 -8.65 -11.62 12.80
C SER A 132 -9.56 -12.32 11.80
N SER A 133 -9.87 -11.70 10.66
CA SER A 133 -10.71 -12.31 9.64
C SER A 133 -10.08 -13.54 8.97
N VAL A 134 -8.75 -13.63 8.86
CA VAL A 134 -8.09 -14.88 8.41
C VAL A 134 -8.18 -15.96 9.49
N GLN A 135 -7.93 -15.62 10.75
CA GLN A 135 -7.99 -16.57 11.87
C GLN A 135 -9.41 -17.13 12.10
N GLU A 136 -10.43 -16.33 11.85
CA GLU A 136 -11.85 -16.70 11.98
C GLU A 136 -12.44 -17.33 10.70
N ASP A 137 -11.66 -17.44 9.61
CA ASP A 137 -12.14 -17.80 8.26
C ASP A 137 -13.36 -16.96 7.81
N ASP A 138 -13.38 -15.66 8.14
CA ASP A 138 -14.47 -14.74 7.80
C ASP A 138 -14.45 -14.39 6.31
N ARG A 139 -15.03 -15.28 5.50
CA ARG A 139 -15.14 -15.14 4.04
C ARG A 139 -15.90 -13.89 3.61
N ASN A 140 -16.76 -13.30 4.44
CA ASN A 140 -17.48 -12.08 4.08
C ASN A 140 -16.52 -10.89 4.01
N VAL A 141 -15.62 -10.78 5.00
CA VAL A 141 -14.58 -9.77 5.02
C VAL A 141 -13.50 -10.08 4.00
N LEU A 142 -13.01 -11.31 3.94
CA LEU A 142 -11.90 -11.67 3.03
C LEU A 142 -12.28 -11.52 1.55
N ASN A 143 -13.56 -11.68 1.19
CA ASN A 143 -14.06 -11.46 -0.17
C ASN A 143 -14.52 -10.02 -0.42
N SER A 144 -14.48 -9.14 0.59
CA SER A 144 -14.87 -7.73 0.45
C SER A 144 -13.92 -7.00 -0.50
N PHE A 145 -14.37 -5.83 -0.97
CA PHE A 145 -13.62 -5.04 -1.93
C PHE A 145 -12.30 -4.48 -1.33
N GLU A 146 -12.22 -4.35 -0.01
CA GLU A 146 -11.07 -3.88 0.77
C GLU A 146 -9.97 -4.95 0.93
N TYR A 147 -10.32 -6.24 0.91
CA TYR A 147 -9.41 -7.33 1.29
C TYR A 147 -9.15 -8.35 0.18
N ARG A 148 -10.09 -8.59 -0.74
CA ARG A 148 -9.97 -9.67 -1.74
C ARG A 148 -8.74 -9.57 -2.65
N TYR A 149 -8.16 -8.38 -2.76
CA TYR A 149 -6.94 -8.11 -3.52
C TYR A 149 -5.87 -7.43 -2.66
N THR A 150 -5.79 -7.77 -1.38
CA THR A 150 -4.79 -7.22 -0.48
C THR A 150 -3.42 -7.87 -0.68
N THR A 151 -2.36 -7.09 -0.53
CA THR A 151 -0.98 -7.59 -0.49
C THR A 151 -0.64 -8.31 0.82
N LEU A 152 -1.46 -8.18 1.87
CA LEU A 152 -1.23 -8.85 3.17
C LEU A 152 -1.23 -10.38 3.07
N ILE A 153 -1.75 -10.96 1.99
CA ILE A 153 -1.66 -12.41 1.71
C ILE A 153 -0.22 -12.90 1.61
N ASN A 154 0.74 -12.01 1.30
CA ASN A 154 2.14 -12.36 1.14
C ASN A 154 2.91 -12.38 2.47
N TYR A 155 2.29 -11.94 3.59
CA TYR A 155 3.00 -11.66 4.85
C TYR A 155 2.42 -12.44 6.04
N HIS A 156 1.73 -13.56 5.81
CA HIS A 156 1.10 -14.35 6.88
C HIS A 156 2.11 -14.75 7.97
N THR A 157 3.32 -15.15 7.61
CA THR A 157 4.38 -15.51 8.57
C THR A 157 4.75 -14.33 9.46
N GLU A 158 4.99 -13.16 8.87
CA GLU A 158 5.37 -11.95 9.61
C GLU A 158 4.22 -11.39 10.45
N LEU A 159 2.98 -11.58 9.98
CA LEU A 159 1.76 -11.20 10.70
C LEU A 159 1.35 -12.22 11.78
N GLY A 160 2.08 -13.32 11.94
CA GLY A 160 1.79 -14.35 12.94
C GLY A 160 0.53 -15.19 12.66
N ILE A 161 0.10 -15.25 11.40
CA ILE A 161 -1.03 -16.07 10.92
C ILE A 161 -0.49 -17.48 10.64
N LYS A 162 -1.17 -18.50 11.20
CA LYS A 162 -0.79 -19.93 11.10
C LYS A 162 -1.70 -20.69 10.16
#